data_AF-A0A2T2S6F3-F1
#
_entry.id   AF-A0A2T2S6F3-F1
#
_cell.length_a   1.000
_cell.length_b   1.000
_cell.length_c   1.000
_cell.angle_alpha   90.00
_cell.angle_beta   90.00
_cell.angle_gamma   90.00
#
_symmetry.space_group_name_H-M   'P 1'
#
loop_
_entity.id
_entity.type
_entity.pdbx_description
1 polymer ?
#
loop_
_entity_poly.entity_id
_entity_poly.type
_entity_poly.pdbx_seq_one_letter_code
_entity_poly.pdbx_strand_id
1 'polypeptide(L)'
;QGVNALIVTPDMEGVEVFENNRSKTGIRGTWQARFRFNDVRVPAKNVLHKEGAGLKVALSCLNYGRCTLSAGITGAAKAARDQGIKWAQTRYQFERPLADFELVQQKIARMSAVTYAMDALLYMTTGLLDRGETDIMVETAITKVFCSELGWTVIDEAMQMMGGEGYMTEHELERSWRDNRIHSIVEGSNEVMQSFIFAYGGKQLAEKMVSIQEALLWDTDESMGDNLSRILTAATSPTVLKKALPMGAQLFLGLKPSAPELRSVHPALQEQADTLTRLIQRHSHYFKLVSKWEREDVVKHQAQQARVANNAIYIFALASALSKMDDQLRSGDYGPEFERDRAAFEYLFEWFDHKIHQNFGAMRDNPDESMREAAEAARAHNDTLPNENFYIHEGSPLGRDAGKELPQEHIPQFDGEGNDPREVNRAPGETYDLDVEDVADEMTEPTERGDGVPEEPTPASDSEES
;
A
#
# COMPACT_ATOMS: atom_id res chain seq x y z
N GLN A 1 27.25 8.55 -6.10
CA GLN A 1 26.07 8.74 -6.98
C GLN A 1 24.85 8.54 -6.09
N GLY A 2 23.76 9.27 -6.32
CA GLY A 2 22.56 9.15 -5.49
C GLY A 2 21.68 10.39 -5.58
N VAL A 3 20.41 10.23 -5.24
CA VAL A 3 19.45 11.34 -5.20
C VAL A 3 19.73 12.19 -3.96
N ASN A 4 19.66 13.52 -4.08
CA ASN A 4 19.82 14.43 -2.94
C ASN A 4 18.45 15.02 -2.54
N ALA A 5 18.21 15.17 -1.24
CA ALA A 5 17.10 15.97 -0.73
C ALA A 5 17.60 17.39 -0.45
N LEU A 6 16.90 18.40 -0.96
CA LEU A 6 17.31 19.81 -0.88
C LEU A 6 16.19 20.66 -0.30
N ILE A 7 16.55 21.62 0.57
CA ILE A 7 15.66 22.67 1.04
C ILE A 7 15.69 23.82 0.02
N VAL A 8 14.60 24.03 -0.69
CA VAL A 8 14.43 25.11 -1.67
C VAL A 8 13.24 25.97 -1.26
N THR A 9 13.38 27.29 -1.31
CA THR A 9 12.31 28.23 -0.94
C THR A 9 11.80 28.99 -2.18
N PRO A 10 10.51 29.39 -2.23
CA PRO A 10 9.93 30.05 -3.41
C PRO A 10 10.56 31.40 -3.80
N ASP A 11 11.28 32.04 -2.87
CA ASP A 11 11.98 33.31 -3.07
C ASP A 11 13.38 33.15 -3.67
N MET A 12 13.88 31.92 -3.83
CA MET A 12 15.17 31.67 -4.48
C MET A 12 15.12 32.04 -5.96
N GLU A 13 16.16 32.74 -6.42
CA GLU A 13 16.32 33.07 -7.84
C GLU A 13 16.30 31.78 -8.69
N GLY A 14 15.46 31.80 -9.74
CA GLY A 14 15.25 30.66 -10.63
C GLY A 14 14.08 29.74 -10.24
N VAL A 15 13.45 29.93 -9.07
CA VAL A 15 12.21 29.24 -8.71
C VAL A 15 11.01 30.00 -9.27
N GLU A 16 10.22 29.36 -10.12
CA GLU A 16 9.04 29.96 -10.76
C GLU A 16 7.78 29.14 -10.43
N VAL A 17 6.78 29.76 -9.82
CA VAL A 17 5.44 29.19 -9.65
C VAL A 17 4.55 29.69 -10.79
N PHE A 18 4.49 28.93 -11.89
CA PHE A 18 3.80 29.39 -13.11
C PHE A 18 2.31 29.03 -13.14
N GLU A 19 1.87 28.10 -12.29
CA GLU A 19 0.46 27.81 -12.07
C GLU A 19 0.22 27.59 -10.57
N ASN A 20 -0.53 28.51 -9.94
CA ASN A 20 -0.70 28.50 -8.48
C ASN A 20 -1.65 27.39 -7.98
N ASN A 21 -2.63 26.98 -8.78
CA ASN A 21 -3.56 25.92 -8.38
C ASN A 21 -4.25 25.28 -9.58
N ARG A 22 -4.13 23.96 -9.69
CA ARG A 22 -4.82 23.16 -10.69
C ARG A 22 -6.27 22.87 -10.29
N SER A 23 -7.15 22.91 -11.28
CA SER A 23 -8.53 22.42 -11.14
C SER A 23 -8.54 20.91 -10.92
N LYS A 24 -9.35 20.44 -9.97
CA LYS A 24 -9.39 19.03 -9.55
C LYS A 24 -10.79 18.58 -9.11
N THR A 25 -11.02 17.28 -9.21
CA THR A 25 -12.31 16.64 -8.89
C THR A 25 -12.70 16.81 -7.43
N GLY A 26 -11.78 16.53 -6.52
CA GLY A 26 -11.95 16.66 -5.08
C GLY A 26 -10.79 17.42 -4.43
N ILE A 27 -10.78 17.48 -3.10
CA ILE A 27 -9.84 18.20 -2.24
C ILE A 27 -9.63 19.64 -2.71
N ARG A 28 -10.70 20.29 -3.22
CA ARG A 28 -10.62 21.61 -3.87
C ARG A 28 -10.14 22.74 -2.95
N GLY A 29 -10.17 22.51 -1.63
CA GLY A 29 -9.59 23.42 -0.63
C GLY A 29 -8.07 23.42 -0.56
N THR A 30 -7.38 22.47 -1.20
CA THR A 30 -5.91 22.44 -1.24
C THR A 30 -5.37 23.16 -2.49
N TRP A 31 -4.13 23.61 -2.44
CA TRP A 31 -3.41 24.09 -3.62
C TRP A 31 -2.59 22.97 -4.24
N GLN A 32 -2.67 22.85 -5.57
CA GLN A 32 -1.78 21.98 -6.34
C GLN A 32 -1.11 22.83 -7.41
N ALA A 33 0.06 23.37 -7.07
CA ALA A 33 0.80 24.28 -7.93
C ALA A 33 1.76 23.53 -8.88
N ARG A 34 2.18 24.19 -9.96
CA ARG A 34 3.27 23.75 -10.81
C ARG A 34 4.46 24.71 -10.67
N PHE A 35 5.64 24.12 -10.54
CA PHE A 35 6.91 24.84 -10.35
C PHE A 35 7.86 24.56 -11.53
N ARG A 36 8.69 25.54 -11.89
CA ARG A 36 9.91 25.36 -12.69
C ARG A 36 11.11 25.77 -11.86
N PHE A 37 12.21 25.05 -12.05
CA PHE A 37 13.50 25.34 -11.42
C PHE A 37 14.51 25.64 -12.55
N ASN A 38 14.86 26.90 -12.72
CA ASN A 38 15.75 27.39 -13.77
C ASN A 38 17.10 27.80 -13.15
N ASP A 39 18.11 26.94 -13.26
CA ASP A 39 19.48 27.18 -12.74
C ASP A 39 19.53 27.65 -11.28
N VAL A 40 18.63 27.11 -10.44
CA VAL A 40 18.49 27.48 -9.02
C VAL A 40 19.78 27.17 -8.26
N ARG A 41 20.40 28.20 -7.70
CA ARG A 41 21.61 28.07 -6.87
C ARG A 41 21.24 27.71 -5.44
N VAL A 42 21.28 26.43 -5.10
CA VAL A 42 20.99 25.93 -3.75
C VAL A 42 22.27 25.92 -2.89
N PRO A 43 22.29 26.57 -1.72
CA PRO A 43 23.45 26.53 -0.81
C PRO A 43 23.74 25.10 -0.32
N ALA A 44 25.01 24.73 -0.16
CA ALA A 44 25.39 23.39 0.34
C ALA A 44 24.80 23.06 1.72
N LYS A 45 24.60 24.08 2.58
CA LYS A 45 23.95 23.93 3.89
C LYS A 45 22.46 23.54 3.81
N ASN A 46 21.85 23.64 2.63
CA ASN A 46 20.45 23.27 2.39
C ASN A 46 20.31 21.82 1.92
N VAL A 47 21.41 21.06 1.81
CA VAL A 47 21.34 19.61 1.66
C VAL A 47 20.74 19.04 2.93
N LEU A 48 19.61 18.33 2.78
CA LEU A 48 18.95 17.64 3.87
C LEU A 48 19.58 16.25 4.00
N HIS A 49 20.06 15.92 5.20
CA HIS A 49 20.84 14.70 5.46
C HIS A 49 22.19 14.68 4.70
N LYS A 50 22.72 13.50 4.39
CA LYS A 50 23.98 13.30 3.67
C LYS A 50 23.74 13.37 2.16
N GLU A 51 24.75 13.83 1.43
CA GLU A 51 24.76 13.72 -0.03
C GLU A 51 24.53 12.25 -0.46
N GLY A 52 23.66 12.03 -1.43
CA GLY A 52 23.22 10.73 -1.92
C GLY A 52 22.06 10.09 -1.14
N ALA A 53 21.72 10.59 0.06
CA ALA A 53 20.72 9.94 0.93
C ALA A 53 19.27 10.41 0.70
N GLY A 54 18.99 11.15 -0.37
CA GLY A 54 17.69 11.78 -0.62
C GLY A 54 16.55 10.79 -0.81
N LEU A 55 16.81 9.62 -1.41
CA LEU A 55 15.80 8.58 -1.57
C LEU A 55 15.37 8.00 -0.21
N LYS A 56 16.33 7.75 0.68
CA LYS A 56 16.08 7.32 2.05
C LYS A 56 15.24 8.34 2.83
N VAL A 57 15.53 9.64 2.66
CA VAL A 57 14.71 10.71 3.24
C VAL A 57 13.28 10.65 2.71
N ALA A 58 13.09 10.56 1.39
CA ALA A 58 11.77 10.50 0.78
C ALA A 58 10.96 9.29 1.29
N LEU A 59 11.55 8.10 1.29
CA LEU A 59 10.90 6.87 1.76
C LEU A 59 10.54 6.93 3.25
N SER A 60 11.39 7.53 4.08
CA SER A 60 11.11 7.74 5.49
C SER A 60 9.92 8.69 5.70
N CYS A 61 9.87 9.80 4.96
CA CYS A 61 8.74 10.73 5.01
C CYS A 61 7.41 10.07 4.57
N LEU A 62 7.45 9.22 3.54
CA LEU A 62 6.27 8.50 3.07
C LEU A 62 5.67 7.57 4.14
N ASN A 63 6.46 7.00 5.05
CA ASN A 63 5.92 6.16 6.14
C ASN A 63 4.95 6.95 7.04
N TYR A 64 5.30 8.19 7.39
CA TYR A 64 4.43 9.09 8.14
C TYR A 64 3.25 9.57 7.27
N GLY A 65 3.52 9.94 6.01
CA GLY A 65 2.51 10.38 5.04
C GLY A 65 1.38 9.36 4.88
N ARG A 66 1.73 8.07 4.70
CA ARG A 66 0.80 6.94 4.62
C ARG A 66 -0.14 6.85 5.82
N CYS A 67 0.36 7.06 7.04
CA CYS A 67 -0.48 7.01 8.24
C CYS A 67 -1.42 8.22 8.33
N THR A 68 -0.94 9.43 8.02
CA THR A 68 -1.80 10.63 8.03
C THR A 68 -2.92 10.56 6.99
N LEU A 69 -2.61 10.02 5.81
CA LEU A 69 -3.58 9.77 4.75
C LEU A 69 -4.62 8.73 5.19
N SER A 70 -4.18 7.62 5.77
CA SER A 70 -5.08 6.58 6.30
C SER A 70 -5.99 7.12 7.41
N ALA A 71 -5.48 7.99 8.29
CA ALA A 71 -6.29 8.64 9.31
C ALA A 71 -7.41 9.50 8.72
N GLY A 72 -7.10 10.32 7.70
CA GLY A 72 -8.08 11.15 7.01
C GLY A 72 -9.25 10.36 6.45
N ILE A 73 -8.97 9.33 5.64
CA ILE A 73 -10.04 8.50 5.05
C ILE A 73 -10.75 7.62 6.08
N THR A 74 -10.09 7.23 7.18
CA THR A 74 -10.74 6.49 8.28
C THR A 74 -11.84 7.32 8.94
N GLY A 75 -11.56 8.60 9.21
CA GLY A 75 -12.57 9.53 9.71
C GLY A 75 -13.72 9.71 8.71
N ALA A 76 -13.40 9.94 7.43
CA ALA A 76 -14.39 10.11 6.38
C ALA A 76 -15.29 8.88 6.19
N ALA A 77 -14.71 7.68 6.21
CA ALA A 77 -15.44 6.41 6.06
C ALA A 77 -16.39 6.15 7.24
N LYS A 78 -15.96 6.43 8.48
CA LYS A 78 -16.85 6.32 9.66
C LYS A 78 -18.04 7.27 9.56
N ALA A 79 -17.79 8.53 9.19
CA ALA A 79 -18.86 9.51 9.01
C ALA A 79 -19.83 9.10 7.88
N ALA A 80 -19.31 8.63 6.74
CA ALA A 80 -20.12 8.14 5.63
C ALA A 80 -20.96 6.92 6.01
N ARG A 81 -20.38 5.94 6.70
CA ARG A 81 -21.10 4.77 7.24
C ARG A 81 -22.28 5.21 8.10
N ASP A 82 -22.04 6.09 9.06
CA ASP A 82 -23.08 6.51 10.01
C ASP A 82 -24.20 7.29 9.31
N GLN A 83 -23.84 8.19 8.38
CA GLN A 83 -24.80 8.91 7.54
C GLN A 83 -25.64 7.94 6.69
N GLY A 84 -25.01 6.98 6.01
CA GLY A 84 -25.69 5.98 5.18
C GLY A 84 -26.64 5.10 5.99
N ILE A 85 -26.20 4.62 7.16
CA ILE A 85 -27.05 3.83 8.07
C ILE A 85 -28.27 4.64 8.53
N LYS A 86 -28.08 5.91 8.93
CA LYS A 86 -29.19 6.77 9.34
C LYS A 86 -30.17 7.03 8.21
N TRP A 87 -29.69 7.24 6.99
CA TRP A 87 -30.55 7.33 5.82
C TRP A 87 -31.36 6.04 5.62
N ALA A 88 -30.70 4.87 5.65
CA ALA A 88 -31.38 3.60 5.43
C ALA A 88 -32.44 3.27 6.48
N GLN A 89 -32.25 3.71 7.73
CA GLN A 89 -33.23 3.56 8.82
C GLN A 89 -34.47 4.45 8.65
N THR A 90 -34.36 5.56 7.90
CA THR A 90 -35.42 6.58 7.80
C THR A 90 -36.07 6.63 6.43
N ARG A 91 -35.41 6.10 5.40
CA ARG A 91 -35.94 6.03 4.03
C ARG A 91 -36.81 4.79 3.86
N TYR A 92 -38.08 5.00 3.50
CA TYR A 92 -39.02 3.92 3.21
C TYR A 92 -39.17 3.68 1.70
N GLN A 93 -39.06 2.42 1.28
CA GLN A 93 -39.45 1.94 -0.05
C GLN A 93 -40.06 0.55 0.09
N PHE A 94 -41.03 0.23 -0.76
CA PHE A 94 -41.78 -1.03 -0.69
C PHE A 94 -42.28 -1.32 0.75
N GLU A 95 -42.90 -0.30 1.36
CA GLU A 95 -43.61 -0.35 2.65
C GLU A 95 -42.75 -0.60 3.89
N ARG A 96 -41.41 -0.55 3.80
CA ARG A 96 -40.52 -0.68 4.97
C ARG A 96 -39.24 0.16 4.82
N PRO A 97 -38.50 0.41 5.92
CA PRO A 97 -37.18 1.04 5.86
C PRO A 97 -36.23 0.29 4.92
N LEU A 98 -35.32 1.03 4.27
CA LEU A 98 -34.26 0.42 3.46
C LEU A 98 -33.37 -0.51 4.30
N ALA A 99 -33.16 -0.21 5.57
CA ALA A 99 -32.36 -1.03 6.49
C ALA A 99 -32.91 -2.47 6.70
N ASP A 100 -34.17 -2.74 6.34
CA ASP A 100 -34.79 -4.07 6.47
C ASP A 100 -34.56 -4.97 5.26
N PHE A 101 -33.94 -4.46 4.18
CA PHE A 101 -33.59 -5.28 3.02
C PHE A 101 -32.19 -5.89 3.21
N GLU A 102 -32.09 -7.20 2.97
CA GLU A 102 -30.86 -7.98 3.18
C GLU A 102 -29.64 -7.40 2.42
N LEU A 103 -29.83 -6.91 1.19
CA LEU A 103 -28.75 -6.27 0.43
C LEU A 103 -28.26 -4.97 1.07
N VAL A 104 -29.12 -4.24 1.79
CA VAL A 104 -28.72 -3.05 2.56
C VAL A 104 -28.06 -3.47 3.86
N GLN A 105 -28.58 -4.50 4.54
CA GLN A 105 -27.94 -5.08 5.73
C GLN A 105 -26.52 -5.57 5.43
N GLN A 106 -26.30 -6.18 4.27
CA GLN A 106 -24.97 -6.59 3.82
C GLN A 106 -24.02 -5.38 3.70
N LYS A 107 -24.48 -4.25 3.15
CA LYS A 107 -23.68 -3.02 3.07
C LYS A 107 -23.37 -2.47 4.46
N ILE A 108 -24.37 -2.41 5.34
CA ILE A 108 -24.21 -1.95 6.73
C ILE A 108 -23.17 -2.81 7.48
N ALA A 109 -23.27 -4.14 7.36
CA ALA A 109 -22.35 -5.07 8.00
C ALA A 109 -20.92 -4.90 7.48
N ARG A 110 -20.74 -4.82 6.15
CA ARG A 110 -19.43 -4.60 5.52
C ARG A 110 -18.83 -3.27 5.92
N MET A 111 -19.60 -2.17 5.86
CA MET A 111 -19.08 -0.85 6.25
C MET A 111 -18.68 -0.81 7.72
N SER A 112 -19.44 -1.45 8.60
CA SER A 112 -19.13 -1.52 10.03
C SER A 112 -17.86 -2.35 10.30
N ALA A 113 -17.73 -3.52 9.68
CA ALA A 113 -16.54 -4.37 9.77
C ALA A 113 -15.28 -3.66 9.24
N VAL A 114 -15.36 -3.06 8.04
CA VAL A 114 -14.23 -2.33 7.45
C VAL A 114 -13.79 -1.18 8.36
N THR A 115 -14.72 -0.33 8.79
CA THR A 115 -14.38 0.85 9.62
C THR A 115 -13.84 0.46 11.00
N TYR A 116 -14.29 -0.66 11.57
CA TYR A 116 -13.69 -1.23 12.78
C TYR A 116 -12.24 -1.68 12.53
N ALA A 117 -11.99 -2.39 11.42
CA ALA A 117 -10.67 -2.83 11.04
C ALA A 117 -9.71 -1.67 10.70
N MET A 118 -10.19 -0.65 9.98
CA MET A 118 -9.42 0.56 9.64
C MET A 118 -8.89 1.24 10.89
N ASP A 119 -9.76 1.41 11.89
CA ASP A 119 -9.40 1.97 13.18
C ASP A 119 -8.34 1.12 13.88
N ALA A 120 -8.58 -0.19 14.03
CA ALA A 120 -7.67 -1.09 14.71
C ALA A 120 -6.27 -1.11 14.08
N LEU A 121 -6.19 -1.22 12.74
CA LEU A 121 -4.93 -1.29 12.01
C LEU A 121 -4.22 0.08 11.96
N LEU A 122 -4.95 1.19 11.86
CA LEU A 122 -4.33 2.52 11.91
C LEU A 122 -3.69 2.78 13.28
N TYR A 123 -4.39 2.48 14.37
CA TYR A 123 -3.87 2.65 15.73
C TYR A 123 -2.73 1.69 16.05
N MET A 124 -2.77 0.45 15.52
CA MET A 124 -1.64 -0.48 15.62
C MET A 124 -0.39 0.09 14.95
N THR A 125 -0.52 0.57 13.71
CA THR A 125 0.59 1.09 12.92
C THR A 125 1.16 2.40 13.48
N THR A 126 0.29 3.32 13.91
CA THR A 126 0.73 4.56 14.57
C THR A 126 1.35 4.28 15.94
N GLY A 127 0.87 3.28 16.67
CA GLY A 127 1.53 2.80 17.90
C GLY A 127 2.93 2.23 17.67
N LEU A 128 3.20 1.59 16.52
CA LEU A 128 4.56 1.17 16.13
C LEU A 128 5.46 2.39 15.88
N LEU A 129 4.94 3.41 15.19
CA LEU A 129 5.63 4.68 14.94
C LEU A 129 5.99 5.41 16.24
N ASP A 130 5.03 5.55 17.16
CA ASP A 130 5.21 6.26 18.42
C ASP A 130 6.22 5.56 19.35
N ARG A 131 6.33 4.23 19.26
CA ARG A 131 7.37 3.45 19.96
C ARG A 131 8.77 3.58 19.33
N GLY A 132 8.88 4.19 18.15
CA GLY A 132 10.14 4.33 17.43
C GLY A 132 10.62 3.04 16.77
N GLU A 133 9.71 2.13 16.42
CA GLU A 133 10.05 0.92 15.67
C GLU A 133 10.63 1.29 14.29
N THR A 134 11.75 0.67 13.92
CA THR A 134 12.48 1.03 12.70
C THR A 134 12.05 0.23 11.48
N ASP A 135 11.45 -0.94 11.68
CA ASP A 135 10.97 -1.83 10.61
C ASP A 135 9.43 -1.80 10.57
N ILE A 136 8.90 -0.81 9.84
CA ILE A 136 7.45 -0.50 9.79
C ILE A 136 6.95 -0.21 8.38
N MET A 137 7.81 -0.36 7.37
CA MET A 137 7.48 0.05 6.00
C MET A 137 6.36 -0.80 5.41
N VAL A 138 6.31 -2.09 5.76
CA VAL A 138 5.26 -3.01 5.30
C VAL A 138 3.93 -2.68 5.96
N GLU A 139 3.92 -2.45 7.27
CA GLU A 139 2.73 -2.12 8.06
C GLU A 139 2.12 -0.80 7.61
N THR A 140 2.95 0.23 7.35
CA THR A 140 2.48 1.52 6.82
C THR A 140 1.94 1.40 5.39
N ALA A 141 2.58 0.60 4.52
CA ALA A 141 2.08 0.33 3.17
C ALA A 141 0.76 -0.45 3.19
N ILE A 142 0.66 -1.51 4.00
CA ILE A 142 -0.58 -2.26 4.22
C ILE A 142 -1.68 -1.33 4.71
N THR A 143 -1.36 -0.49 5.70
CA THR A 143 -2.30 0.46 6.30
C THR A 143 -2.84 1.43 5.26
N LYS A 144 -1.97 1.95 4.39
CA LYS A 144 -2.35 2.84 3.30
C LYS A 144 -3.28 2.15 2.31
N VAL A 145 -2.92 0.96 1.82
CA VAL A 145 -3.73 0.24 0.82
C VAL A 145 -5.09 -0.12 1.41
N PHE A 146 -5.11 -0.72 2.60
CA PHE A 146 -6.34 -1.13 3.28
C PHE A 146 -7.31 0.04 3.48
N CYS A 147 -6.82 1.14 4.07
CA CYS A 147 -7.68 2.27 4.39
C CYS A 147 -8.13 3.01 3.13
N SER A 148 -7.24 3.20 2.15
CA SER A 148 -7.59 3.91 0.92
C SER A 148 -8.60 3.13 0.06
N GLU A 149 -8.50 1.81 -0.04
CA GLU A 149 -9.34 0.99 -0.91
C GLU A 149 -10.68 0.64 -0.27
N LEU A 150 -10.65 0.07 0.94
CA LEU A 150 -11.88 -0.33 1.61
C LEU A 150 -12.59 0.88 2.22
N GLY A 151 -11.85 1.88 2.71
CA GLY A 151 -12.45 3.15 3.15
C GLY A 151 -13.16 3.87 2.02
N TRP A 152 -12.60 3.84 0.80
CA TRP A 152 -13.28 4.35 -0.39
C TRP A 152 -14.59 3.60 -0.67
N THR A 153 -14.55 2.27 -0.61
CA THR A 153 -15.75 1.42 -0.81
C THR A 153 -16.82 1.72 0.24
N VAL A 154 -16.45 2.02 1.49
CA VAL A 154 -17.42 2.43 2.53
C VAL A 154 -18.12 3.73 2.14
N ILE A 155 -17.37 4.72 1.67
CA ILE A 155 -17.95 6.01 1.26
C ILE A 155 -18.86 5.83 0.04
N ASP A 156 -18.45 5.02 -0.93
CA ASP A 156 -19.24 4.69 -2.12
C ASP A 156 -20.52 3.93 -1.77
N GLU A 157 -20.46 2.97 -0.84
CA GLU A 157 -21.63 2.21 -0.39
C GLU A 157 -22.64 3.08 0.37
N ALA A 158 -22.16 4.04 1.16
CA ALA A 158 -23.02 5.03 1.78
C ALA A 158 -23.73 5.89 0.73
N MET A 159 -23.02 6.31 -0.32
CA MET A 159 -23.61 7.05 -1.44
C MET A 159 -24.67 6.22 -2.15
N GLN A 160 -24.37 4.95 -2.43
CA GLN A 160 -25.30 4.02 -3.08
C GLN A 160 -26.56 3.78 -2.23
N MET A 161 -26.44 3.70 -0.91
CA MET A 161 -27.57 3.58 0.02
C MET A 161 -28.45 4.84 0.04
N MET A 162 -27.84 6.01 -0.13
CA MET A 162 -28.57 7.28 -0.27
C MET A 162 -29.24 7.44 -1.64
N GLY A 163 -28.77 6.70 -2.65
CA GLY A 163 -29.31 6.72 -4.00
C GLY A 163 -29.08 8.07 -4.66
N GLY A 164 -30.10 8.58 -5.39
CA GLY A 164 -29.99 9.88 -6.05
C GLY A 164 -29.69 11.04 -5.11
N GLU A 165 -30.15 10.95 -3.85
CA GLU A 165 -29.86 11.97 -2.83
C GLU A 165 -28.37 12.06 -2.56
N GLY A 166 -27.69 10.91 -2.46
CA GLY A 166 -26.25 10.81 -2.21
C GLY A 166 -25.39 11.56 -3.25
N TYR A 167 -25.93 11.84 -4.43
CA TYR A 167 -25.25 12.55 -5.50
C TYR A 167 -25.49 14.07 -5.50
N MET A 168 -26.36 14.57 -4.61
CA MET A 168 -26.67 15.99 -4.49
C MET A 168 -25.61 16.73 -3.66
N THR A 169 -25.43 18.02 -3.93
CA THR A 169 -24.39 18.86 -3.30
C THR A 169 -24.84 19.57 -2.03
N GLU A 170 -26.03 19.25 -1.53
CA GLU A 170 -26.65 19.89 -0.36
C GLU A 170 -26.20 19.27 0.97
N HIS A 171 -25.52 18.13 0.92
CA HIS A 171 -24.95 17.44 2.07
C HIS A 171 -23.43 17.28 1.91
N GLU A 172 -22.76 16.63 2.86
CA GLU A 172 -21.29 16.50 2.81
C GLU A 172 -20.79 15.19 2.17
N LEU A 173 -21.69 14.23 1.90
CA LEU A 173 -21.29 12.90 1.46
C LEU A 173 -20.70 12.89 0.04
N GLU A 174 -21.25 13.65 -0.90
CA GLU A 174 -20.72 13.72 -2.27
C GLU A 174 -19.37 14.45 -2.31
N ARG A 175 -19.15 15.40 -1.40
CA ARG A 175 -17.84 16.03 -1.20
C ARG A 175 -16.85 15.02 -0.66
N SER A 176 -17.23 14.29 0.40
CA SER A 176 -16.40 13.21 0.95
C SER A 176 -16.04 12.19 -0.12
N TRP A 177 -16.99 11.81 -0.98
CA TRP A 177 -16.75 10.94 -2.13
C TRP A 177 -15.73 11.56 -3.11
N ARG A 178 -15.93 12.79 -3.60
CA ARG A 178 -14.94 13.39 -4.52
C ARG A 178 -13.56 13.51 -3.90
N ASP A 179 -13.48 13.87 -2.61
CA ASP A 179 -12.25 14.18 -1.90
C ASP A 179 -11.44 12.92 -1.54
N ASN A 180 -12.11 11.79 -1.30
CA ASN A 180 -11.43 10.58 -0.86
C ASN A 180 -10.89 9.71 -2.00
N ARG A 181 -11.36 9.88 -3.24
CA ARG A 181 -10.88 9.08 -4.39
C ARG A 181 -9.36 9.16 -4.60
N ILE A 182 -8.73 10.29 -4.26
CA ILE A 182 -7.29 10.50 -4.44
C ILE A 182 -6.42 9.60 -3.53
N HIS A 183 -6.97 9.06 -2.44
CA HIS A 183 -6.21 8.33 -1.42
C HIS A 183 -5.61 7.03 -1.94
N SER A 184 -6.20 6.40 -2.97
CA SER A 184 -5.61 5.20 -3.61
C SER A 184 -4.48 5.52 -4.59
N ILE A 185 -4.23 6.79 -4.89
CA ILE A 185 -3.25 7.24 -5.89
C ILE A 185 -1.99 7.81 -5.24
N VAL A 186 -2.14 8.75 -4.30
CA VAL A 186 -1.00 9.44 -3.66
C VAL A 186 -0.37 8.60 -2.55
N GLU A 187 0.79 9.03 -2.04
CA GLU A 187 1.61 8.29 -1.05
C GLU A 187 2.04 6.88 -1.56
N GLY A 188 2.19 6.77 -2.89
CA GLY A 188 2.41 5.54 -3.64
C GLY A 188 1.08 4.90 -4.04
N SER A 189 0.84 4.65 -5.34
CA SER A 189 -0.42 4.03 -5.79
C SER A 189 -0.60 2.65 -5.15
N ASN A 190 -1.86 2.22 -4.99
CA ASN A 190 -2.14 0.95 -4.32
C ASN A 190 -1.46 -0.24 -5.01
N GLU A 191 -1.35 -0.23 -6.34
CA GLU A 191 -0.69 -1.28 -7.11
C GLU A 191 0.82 -1.33 -6.81
N VAL A 192 1.49 -0.17 -6.75
CA VAL A 192 2.91 -0.08 -6.36
C VAL A 192 3.10 -0.55 -4.93
N MET A 193 2.19 -0.19 -4.03
CA MET A 193 2.23 -0.64 -2.63
C MET A 193 1.99 -2.16 -2.51
N GLN A 194 1.12 -2.76 -3.32
CA GLN A 194 0.94 -4.21 -3.35
C GLN A 194 2.23 -4.93 -3.79
N SER A 195 2.88 -4.46 -4.86
CA SER A 195 4.20 -4.97 -5.27
C SER A 195 5.25 -4.78 -4.18
N PHE A 196 5.26 -3.62 -3.51
CA PHE A 196 6.16 -3.34 -2.38
C PHE A 196 5.93 -4.29 -1.20
N ILE A 197 4.68 -4.51 -0.79
CA ILE A 197 4.31 -5.42 0.30
C ILE A 197 4.75 -6.85 -0.03
N PHE A 198 4.55 -7.29 -1.28
CA PHE A 198 5.01 -8.59 -1.74
C PHE A 198 6.55 -8.71 -1.68
N ALA A 199 7.26 -7.76 -2.29
CA ALA A 199 8.71 -7.82 -2.42
C ALA A 199 9.41 -7.64 -1.07
N TYR A 200 9.11 -6.54 -0.38
CA TYR A 200 9.77 -6.20 0.89
C TYR A 200 9.33 -7.15 2.01
N GLY A 201 8.03 -7.43 2.13
CA GLY A 201 7.52 -8.38 3.13
C GLY A 201 7.99 -9.83 2.90
N GLY A 202 8.32 -10.17 1.64
CA GLY A 202 8.87 -11.46 1.25
C GLY A 202 10.39 -11.58 1.32
N LYS A 203 11.13 -10.46 1.37
CA LYS A 203 12.59 -10.37 1.14
C LYS A 203 13.37 -11.41 1.94
N GLN A 204 13.23 -11.42 3.26
CA GLN A 204 13.98 -12.35 4.14
C GLN A 204 13.72 -13.83 3.82
N LEU A 205 12.49 -14.17 3.44
CA LEU A 205 12.12 -15.53 3.08
C LEU A 205 12.63 -15.89 1.67
N ALA A 206 12.56 -14.94 0.73
CA ALA A 206 13.09 -15.10 -0.61
C ALA A 206 14.62 -15.31 -0.59
N GLU A 207 15.37 -14.47 0.13
CA GLU A 207 16.82 -14.61 0.32
C GLU A 207 17.19 -15.98 0.93
N LYS A 208 16.40 -16.44 1.90
CA LYS A 208 16.57 -17.79 2.47
C LYS A 208 16.31 -18.89 1.44
N MET A 209 15.35 -18.70 0.54
CA MET A 209 15.05 -19.67 -0.52
C MET A 209 16.15 -19.67 -1.59
N VAL A 210 16.60 -18.49 -2.03
CA VAL A 210 17.68 -18.31 -3.01
C VAL A 210 19.00 -18.88 -2.48
N SER A 211 19.39 -18.58 -1.24
CA SER A 211 20.62 -19.14 -0.65
C SER A 211 20.60 -20.68 -0.54
N ILE A 212 19.42 -21.29 -0.35
CA ILE A 212 19.28 -22.76 -0.40
C ILE A 212 19.40 -23.26 -1.84
N GLN A 213 18.82 -22.54 -2.80
CA GLN A 213 18.85 -22.86 -4.22
C GLN A 213 20.28 -22.79 -4.77
N GLU A 214 20.99 -21.68 -4.55
CA GLU A 214 22.38 -21.48 -4.92
C GLU A 214 23.33 -22.49 -4.27
N ALA A 215 23.01 -22.95 -3.05
CA ALA A 215 23.84 -23.95 -2.38
C ALA A 215 23.66 -25.38 -2.96
N LEU A 216 22.48 -25.72 -3.52
CA LEU A 216 22.10 -27.11 -3.79
C LEU A 216 21.69 -27.40 -5.23
N LEU A 217 21.40 -26.39 -6.05
CA LEU A 217 21.07 -26.56 -7.46
C LEU A 217 22.27 -26.31 -8.36
N TRP A 218 22.13 -26.82 -9.59
CA TRP A 218 23.10 -26.69 -10.64
C TRP A 218 23.16 -25.25 -11.14
N ASP A 219 24.36 -24.67 -11.16
CA ASP A 219 24.67 -23.37 -11.76
C ASP A 219 25.25 -23.54 -13.18
N THR A 220 24.65 -22.89 -14.18
CA THR A 220 25.11 -22.99 -15.57
C THR A 220 26.37 -22.19 -15.87
N ASP A 221 26.73 -21.24 -15.01
CA ASP A 221 27.89 -20.36 -15.17
C ASP A 221 29.16 -20.93 -14.50
N GLU A 222 29.02 -21.97 -13.68
CA GLU A 222 30.13 -22.71 -13.08
C GLU A 222 30.58 -23.93 -13.92
N SER A 223 31.85 -24.31 -13.80
CA SER A 223 32.32 -25.56 -14.40
C SER A 223 31.64 -26.77 -13.75
N MET A 224 31.44 -27.84 -14.52
CA MET A 224 30.77 -29.07 -14.03
C MET A 224 31.44 -29.64 -12.76
N GLY A 225 32.75 -29.51 -12.62
CA GLY A 225 33.50 -29.97 -11.45
C GLY A 225 33.30 -29.08 -10.21
N ASP A 226 33.30 -27.77 -10.40
CA ASP A 226 33.08 -26.80 -9.33
C ASP A 226 31.66 -26.91 -8.78
N ASN A 227 30.69 -27.03 -9.68
CA ASN A 227 29.27 -27.21 -9.37
C ASN A 227 29.02 -28.50 -8.55
N LEU A 228 29.59 -29.64 -8.97
CA LEU A 228 29.49 -30.90 -8.23
C LEU A 228 30.16 -30.80 -6.85
N SER A 229 31.32 -30.13 -6.75
CA SER A 229 32.03 -29.96 -5.49
C SER A 229 31.28 -29.05 -4.50
N ARG A 230 30.68 -27.95 -4.98
CA ARG A 230 29.84 -27.03 -4.20
C ARG A 230 28.61 -27.77 -3.67
N ILE A 231 27.88 -28.45 -4.55
CA ILE A 231 26.68 -29.20 -4.17
C ILE A 231 27.02 -30.29 -3.14
N LEU A 232 28.09 -31.07 -3.34
CA LEU A 232 28.49 -32.10 -2.37
C LEU A 232 28.89 -31.50 -1.01
N THR A 233 29.63 -30.39 -1.02
CA THR A 233 30.07 -29.70 0.21
C THR A 233 28.88 -29.08 0.95
N ALA A 234 27.95 -28.45 0.22
CA ALA A 234 26.74 -27.87 0.77
C ALA A 234 25.76 -28.94 1.28
N ALA A 235 25.59 -30.04 0.54
CA ALA A 235 24.72 -31.16 0.92
C ALA A 235 25.23 -31.92 2.15
N THR A 236 26.54 -31.84 2.45
CA THR A 236 27.15 -32.42 3.65
C THR A 236 27.27 -31.45 4.82
N SER A 237 27.05 -30.14 4.59
CA SER A 237 27.06 -29.12 5.64
C SER A 237 25.84 -29.25 6.56
N PRO A 238 26.02 -29.50 7.88
CA PRO A 238 24.91 -29.63 8.81
C PRO A 238 24.03 -28.37 8.87
N THR A 239 24.62 -27.20 8.69
CA THR A 239 23.93 -25.90 8.72
C THR A 239 23.02 -25.71 7.51
N VAL A 240 23.51 -26.07 6.32
CA VAL A 240 22.71 -26.01 5.08
C VAL A 240 21.62 -27.07 5.12
N LEU A 241 21.95 -28.30 5.50
CA LEU A 241 20.99 -29.40 5.58
C LEU A 241 19.85 -29.11 6.57
N LYS A 242 20.15 -28.52 7.73
CA LYS A 242 19.15 -28.10 8.73
C LYS A 242 18.17 -27.04 8.18
N LYS A 243 18.61 -26.17 7.26
CA LYS A 243 17.75 -25.16 6.60
C LYS A 243 17.03 -25.73 5.37
N ALA A 244 17.71 -26.54 4.58
CA ALA A 244 17.24 -27.07 3.31
C ALA A 244 16.21 -28.20 3.47
N LEU A 245 16.40 -29.14 4.39
CA LEU A 245 15.46 -30.25 4.62
C LEU A 245 14.02 -29.78 4.91
N PRO A 246 13.78 -28.90 5.90
CA PRO A 246 12.41 -28.42 6.16
C PRO A 246 11.86 -27.60 4.99
N MET A 247 12.70 -26.84 4.28
CA MET A 247 12.25 -26.08 3.11
C MET A 247 11.85 -27.00 1.95
N GLY A 248 12.67 -28.00 1.65
CA GLY A 248 12.40 -29.02 0.65
C GLY A 248 11.14 -29.82 0.96
N ALA A 249 10.95 -30.22 2.22
CA ALA A 249 9.73 -30.89 2.65
C ALA A 249 8.49 -29.99 2.49
N GLN A 250 8.61 -28.69 2.76
CA GLN A 250 7.49 -27.75 2.56
C GLN A 250 7.15 -27.52 1.09
N LEU A 251 8.16 -27.40 0.22
CA LEU A 251 8.00 -27.10 -1.20
C LEU A 251 7.64 -28.32 -2.05
N PHE A 252 8.10 -29.51 -1.70
CA PHE A 252 8.00 -30.72 -2.52
C PHE A 252 7.11 -31.81 -1.91
N LEU A 253 7.02 -31.89 -0.58
CA LEU A 253 6.14 -32.86 0.11
C LEU A 253 4.84 -32.21 0.62
N GLY A 254 4.65 -30.91 0.38
CA GLY A 254 3.44 -30.17 0.78
C GLY A 254 3.30 -29.98 2.28
N LEU A 255 4.38 -30.18 3.07
CA LEU A 255 4.34 -29.91 4.50
C LEU A 255 4.15 -28.40 4.73
N LYS A 256 3.37 -28.04 5.75
CA LYS A 256 3.22 -26.64 6.16
C LYS A 256 4.24 -26.31 7.25
N PRO A 257 4.71 -25.05 7.35
CA PRO A 257 5.47 -24.62 8.52
C PRO A 257 4.62 -24.75 9.78
N SER A 258 5.20 -24.72 10.98
CA SER A 258 4.41 -24.62 12.21
C SER A 258 3.57 -23.34 12.19
N ALA A 259 2.33 -23.40 12.69
CA ALA A 259 1.54 -22.21 12.93
C ALA A 259 2.21 -21.37 14.05
N PRO A 260 2.14 -20.03 13.98
CA PRO A 260 2.60 -19.18 15.07
C PRO A 260 1.76 -19.41 16.33
N GLU A 261 2.35 -19.16 17.50
CA GLU A 261 1.66 -19.24 18.79
C GLU A 261 1.24 -17.84 19.25
N LEU A 262 -0.04 -17.65 19.57
CA LEU A 262 -0.56 -16.45 20.22
C LEU A 262 -0.82 -16.76 21.70
N ARG A 263 0.05 -16.28 22.59
CA ARG A 263 0.11 -16.73 24.00
C ARG A 263 -0.78 -15.97 24.97
N SER A 264 -1.21 -14.76 24.61
CA SER A 264 -1.84 -13.82 25.54
C SER A 264 -3.21 -13.32 25.06
N VAL A 265 -3.92 -14.12 24.27
CA VAL A 265 -5.27 -13.77 23.79
C VAL A 265 -6.32 -14.08 24.86
N HIS A 266 -7.33 -13.24 24.95
CA HIS A 266 -8.47 -13.38 25.84
C HIS A 266 -9.20 -14.68 25.52
N PRO A 267 -9.62 -15.48 26.53
CA PRO A 267 -10.21 -16.80 26.28
C PRO A 267 -11.41 -16.82 25.33
N ALA A 268 -12.20 -15.73 25.32
CA ALA A 268 -13.35 -15.59 24.42
C ALA A 268 -12.97 -15.43 22.93
N LEU A 269 -11.71 -15.14 22.62
CA LEU A 269 -11.21 -14.88 21.27
C LEU A 269 -10.32 -16.00 20.72
N GLN A 270 -10.32 -17.18 21.38
CA GLN A 270 -9.44 -18.28 21.00
C GLN A 270 -9.74 -18.80 19.58
N GLU A 271 -11.00 -18.83 19.18
CA GLU A 271 -11.39 -19.27 17.83
C GLU A 271 -10.83 -18.35 16.73
N GLN A 272 -10.91 -17.04 16.96
CA GLN A 272 -10.36 -16.03 16.06
C GLN A 272 -8.83 -16.08 16.04
N ALA A 273 -8.19 -16.30 17.18
CA ALA A 273 -6.74 -16.52 17.26
C ALA A 273 -6.31 -17.77 16.47
N ASP A 274 -7.02 -18.89 16.62
CA ASP A 274 -6.74 -20.12 15.88
C ASP A 274 -6.93 -19.92 14.37
N THR A 275 -7.94 -19.15 13.98
CA THR A 275 -8.18 -18.79 12.57
C THR A 275 -7.03 -17.95 12.01
N LEU A 276 -6.63 -16.90 12.72
CA LEU A 276 -5.52 -16.04 12.32
C LEU A 276 -4.20 -16.82 12.17
N THR A 277 -3.86 -17.68 13.14
CA THR A 277 -2.62 -18.47 13.09
C THR A 277 -2.61 -19.46 11.92
N ARG A 278 -3.75 -20.10 11.61
CA ARG A 278 -3.91 -20.94 10.41
C ARG A 278 -3.73 -20.14 9.12
N LEU A 279 -4.28 -18.93 9.05
CA LEU A 279 -4.14 -18.06 7.89
C LEU A 279 -2.69 -17.62 7.67
N ILE A 280 -1.98 -17.23 8.73
CA ILE A 280 -0.54 -16.88 8.66
C ILE A 280 0.29 -18.07 8.16
N GLN A 281 0.05 -19.26 8.71
CA GLN A 281 0.73 -20.49 8.29
C GLN A 281 0.53 -20.76 6.79
N ARG A 282 -0.71 -20.62 6.31
CA ARG A 282 -1.06 -20.81 4.90
C ARG A 282 -0.45 -19.74 4.02
N HIS A 283 -0.48 -18.48 4.44
CA HIS A 283 0.13 -17.38 3.69
C HIS A 283 1.63 -17.64 3.46
N SER A 284 2.37 -18.03 4.52
CA SER A 284 3.78 -18.41 4.38
C SER A 284 3.99 -19.59 3.44
N HIS A 285 3.10 -20.59 3.46
CA HIS A 285 3.16 -21.73 2.55
C HIS A 285 2.92 -21.31 1.09
N TYR A 286 1.90 -20.49 0.83
CA TYR A 286 1.58 -20.02 -0.51
C TYR A 286 2.62 -19.06 -1.07
N PHE A 287 3.23 -18.19 -0.26
CA PHE A 287 4.36 -17.36 -0.70
C PHE A 287 5.48 -18.23 -1.30
N LYS A 288 5.86 -19.31 -0.60
CA LYS A 288 6.89 -20.26 -1.06
C LYS A 288 6.47 -20.98 -2.33
N LEU A 289 5.21 -21.40 -2.41
CA LEU A 289 4.67 -22.08 -3.58
C LEU A 289 4.64 -21.17 -4.81
N VAL A 290 4.17 -19.94 -4.68
CA VAL A 290 4.19 -18.93 -5.76
C VAL A 290 5.61 -18.69 -6.22
N SER A 291 6.55 -18.46 -5.29
CA SER A 291 7.97 -18.30 -5.62
C SER A 291 8.54 -19.51 -6.37
N LYS A 292 8.09 -20.72 -6.06
CA LYS A 292 8.49 -21.95 -6.78
C LYS A 292 7.87 -22.03 -8.19
N TRP A 293 6.61 -21.65 -8.34
CA TRP A 293 5.88 -21.77 -9.61
C TRP A 293 6.35 -20.75 -10.62
N GLU A 294 6.53 -19.51 -10.16
CA GLU A 294 6.87 -18.35 -10.99
C GLU A 294 8.39 -18.14 -11.11
N ARG A 295 9.19 -18.66 -10.17
CA ARG A 295 10.64 -18.48 -10.11
C ARG A 295 11.03 -16.98 -10.26
N GLU A 296 12.01 -16.67 -11.10
CA GLU A 296 12.46 -15.32 -11.40
C GLU A 296 11.37 -14.43 -12.03
N ASP A 297 10.40 -15.00 -12.75
CA ASP A 297 9.32 -14.22 -13.39
C ASP A 297 8.30 -13.66 -12.40
N VAL A 298 8.35 -14.11 -11.13
CA VAL A 298 7.48 -13.57 -10.07
C VAL A 298 7.60 -12.06 -9.95
N VAL A 299 8.77 -11.48 -10.26
CA VAL A 299 9.02 -10.03 -10.20
C VAL A 299 8.27 -9.26 -11.29
N LYS A 300 7.88 -9.93 -12.38
CA LYS A 300 7.13 -9.35 -13.51
C LYS A 300 5.63 -9.62 -13.41
N HIS A 301 5.22 -10.64 -12.68
CA HIS A 301 3.82 -11.07 -12.56
C HIS A 301 3.07 -10.32 -11.45
N GLN A 302 2.83 -9.02 -11.65
CA GLN A 302 2.20 -8.14 -10.65
C GLN A 302 0.82 -8.60 -10.17
N ALA A 303 0.00 -9.23 -11.02
CA ALA A 303 -1.29 -9.78 -10.59
C ALA A 303 -1.14 -10.86 -9.50
N GLN A 304 -0.08 -11.68 -9.61
CA GLN A 304 0.25 -12.69 -8.63
C GLN A 304 0.83 -12.08 -7.35
N GLN A 305 1.71 -11.08 -7.49
CA GLN A 305 2.21 -10.31 -6.36
C GLN A 305 1.07 -9.69 -5.57
N ALA A 306 0.11 -9.07 -6.25
CA ALA A 306 -1.06 -8.43 -5.64
C ALA A 306 -1.93 -9.42 -4.87
N ARG A 307 -2.17 -10.65 -5.37
CA ARG A 307 -2.90 -11.68 -4.60
C ARG A 307 -2.20 -12.04 -3.29
N VAL A 308 -0.88 -12.15 -3.31
CA VAL A 308 -0.09 -12.46 -2.11
C VAL A 308 -0.15 -11.27 -1.15
N ALA A 309 0.09 -10.05 -1.64
CA ALA A 309 0.01 -8.82 -0.86
C ALA A 309 -1.37 -8.62 -0.22
N ASN A 310 -2.46 -8.86 -0.97
CA ASN A 310 -3.84 -8.76 -0.45
C ASN A 310 -4.09 -9.72 0.71
N ASN A 311 -3.54 -10.93 0.67
CA ASN A 311 -3.62 -11.83 1.81
C ASN A 311 -2.88 -11.29 3.04
N ALA A 312 -1.69 -10.71 2.86
CA ALA A 312 -0.95 -10.07 3.96
C ALA A 312 -1.74 -8.88 4.54
N ILE A 313 -2.34 -8.06 3.68
CA ILE A 313 -3.20 -6.93 4.06
C ILE A 313 -4.36 -7.38 4.94
N TYR A 314 -5.13 -8.39 4.51
CA TYR A 314 -6.25 -8.90 5.30
C TYR A 314 -5.81 -9.57 6.61
N ILE A 315 -4.70 -10.31 6.59
CA ILE A 315 -4.14 -10.95 7.80
C ILE A 315 -3.73 -9.90 8.83
N PHE A 316 -3.07 -8.81 8.41
CA PHE A 316 -2.68 -7.74 9.31
C PHE A 316 -3.90 -6.98 9.86
N ALA A 317 -4.94 -6.77 9.05
CA ALA A 317 -6.20 -6.21 9.51
C ALA A 317 -6.88 -7.10 10.58
N LEU A 318 -6.91 -8.43 10.38
CA LEU A 318 -7.42 -9.39 11.36
C LEU A 318 -6.60 -9.41 12.65
N ALA A 319 -5.27 -9.37 12.54
CA ALA A 319 -4.38 -9.31 13.71
C ALA A 319 -4.62 -8.04 14.53
N SER A 320 -4.74 -6.90 13.86
CA SER A 320 -5.01 -5.61 14.51
C SER A 320 -6.39 -5.60 15.17
N ALA A 321 -7.42 -6.08 14.46
CA ALA A 321 -8.79 -6.18 14.97
C ALA A 321 -8.89 -7.14 16.17
N LEU A 322 -8.15 -8.26 16.16
CA LEU A 322 -8.04 -9.18 17.29
C LEU A 322 -7.42 -8.50 18.50
N SER A 323 -6.32 -7.77 18.31
CA SER A 323 -5.66 -7.03 19.38
C SER A 323 -6.59 -5.97 19.99
N LYS A 324 -7.35 -5.24 19.15
CA LYS A 324 -8.31 -4.23 19.63
C LYS A 324 -9.45 -4.86 20.42
N MET A 325 -10.05 -5.96 19.92
CA MET A 325 -11.15 -6.63 20.62
C MET A 325 -10.68 -7.27 21.93
N ASP A 326 -9.44 -7.80 21.96
CA ASP A 326 -8.80 -8.30 23.17
C ASP A 326 -8.72 -7.20 24.24
N ASP A 327 -8.26 -6.02 23.85
CA ASP A 327 -8.16 -4.86 24.73
C ASP A 327 -9.52 -4.37 25.23
N GLN A 328 -10.53 -4.26 24.36
CA GLN A 328 -11.90 -3.87 24.73
C GLN A 328 -12.51 -4.86 25.76
N LEU A 329 -12.34 -6.17 25.54
CA LEU A 329 -12.82 -7.20 26.48
C LEU A 329 -12.12 -7.11 27.84
N ARG A 330 -10.80 -6.89 27.85
CA ARG A 330 -10.02 -6.78 29.09
C ARG A 330 -10.30 -5.50 29.86
N SER A 331 -10.55 -4.40 29.14
CA SER A 331 -10.98 -3.11 29.70
C SER A 331 -12.40 -3.17 30.27
N GLY A 332 -13.17 -4.20 29.92
CA GLY A 332 -14.53 -4.39 30.40
C GLY A 332 -15.52 -3.47 29.70
N ASP A 333 -15.27 -3.14 28.42
CA ASP A 333 -16.15 -2.31 27.62
C ASP A 333 -17.53 -2.96 27.46
N TYR A 334 -18.59 -2.13 27.48
CA TYR A 334 -19.97 -2.60 27.36
C TYR A 334 -20.88 -1.55 26.71
N GLY A 335 -22.08 -1.96 26.31
CA GLY A 335 -23.11 -1.08 25.75
C GLY A 335 -23.18 -1.09 24.23
N PRO A 336 -24.02 -0.24 23.62
CA PRO A 336 -24.34 -0.32 22.19
C PRO A 336 -23.15 -0.15 21.25
N GLU A 337 -22.16 0.66 21.64
CA GLU A 337 -20.93 0.84 20.87
C GLU A 337 -20.07 -0.43 20.89
N PHE A 338 -19.86 -1.02 22.07
CA PHE A 338 -19.16 -2.29 22.19
C PHE A 338 -19.87 -3.41 21.42
N GLU A 339 -21.20 -3.50 21.50
CA GLU A 339 -21.96 -4.51 20.75
C GLU A 339 -21.85 -4.33 19.22
N ARG A 340 -21.85 -3.09 18.74
CA ARG A 340 -21.58 -2.79 17.32
C ARG A 340 -20.19 -3.28 16.94
N ASP A 341 -19.17 -2.95 17.74
CA ASP A 341 -17.78 -3.30 17.49
C ASP A 341 -17.56 -4.82 17.54
N ARG A 342 -18.14 -5.51 18.53
CA ARG A 342 -18.11 -6.97 18.66
C ARG A 342 -18.74 -7.67 17.45
N ALA A 343 -19.94 -7.25 17.04
CA ALA A 343 -20.61 -7.83 15.88
C ALA A 343 -19.85 -7.54 14.56
N ALA A 344 -19.29 -6.33 14.42
CA ALA A 344 -18.46 -5.96 13.29
C ALA A 344 -17.17 -6.80 13.23
N PHE A 345 -16.53 -7.03 14.37
CA PHE A 345 -15.34 -7.87 14.52
C PHE A 345 -15.62 -9.34 14.14
N GLU A 346 -16.69 -9.93 14.67
CA GLU A 346 -17.09 -11.31 14.36
C GLU A 346 -17.33 -11.49 12.86
N TYR A 347 -18.12 -10.59 12.26
CA TYR A 347 -18.39 -10.60 10.83
C TYR A 347 -17.12 -10.38 9.98
N LEU A 348 -16.22 -9.48 10.42
CA LEU A 348 -14.95 -9.22 9.74
C LEU A 348 -14.11 -10.50 9.62
N PHE A 349 -14.02 -11.29 10.71
CA PHE A 349 -13.24 -12.53 10.73
C PHE A 349 -13.75 -13.54 9.71
N GLU A 350 -15.06 -13.81 9.71
CA GLU A 350 -15.67 -14.73 8.74
C GLU A 350 -15.51 -14.24 7.30
N TRP A 351 -15.75 -12.95 7.07
CA TRP A 351 -15.70 -12.37 5.73
C TRP A 351 -14.29 -12.36 5.15
N PHE A 352 -13.29 -11.96 5.93
CA PHE A 352 -11.90 -11.90 5.46
C PHE A 352 -11.27 -13.28 5.38
N ASP A 353 -11.63 -14.22 6.26
CA ASP A 353 -11.24 -15.63 6.09
C ASP A 353 -11.70 -16.13 4.71
N HIS A 354 -12.96 -15.87 4.34
CA HIS A 354 -13.48 -16.24 3.02
C HIS A 354 -12.73 -15.55 1.87
N LYS A 355 -12.42 -14.25 1.98
CA LYS A 355 -11.64 -13.51 0.97
C LYS A 355 -10.23 -14.07 0.77
N ILE A 356 -9.54 -14.37 1.87
CA ILE A 356 -8.19 -14.95 1.81
C ILE A 356 -8.25 -16.36 1.19
N HIS A 357 -9.27 -17.15 1.51
CA HIS A 357 -9.50 -18.46 0.89
C HIS A 357 -9.71 -18.37 -0.63
N GLN A 358 -10.51 -17.42 -1.10
CA GLN A 358 -10.69 -17.15 -2.53
C GLN A 358 -9.37 -16.81 -3.22
N ASN A 359 -8.58 -15.91 -2.60
CA ASN A 359 -7.27 -15.55 -3.11
C ASN A 359 -6.32 -16.75 -3.19
N PHE A 360 -6.32 -17.65 -2.19
CA PHE A 360 -5.52 -18.87 -2.23
C PHE A 360 -5.90 -19.80 -3.39
N GLY A 361 -7.19 -19.93 -3.71
CA GLY A 361 -7.64 -20.66 -4.89
C GLY A 361 -7.15 -20.02 -6.18
N ALA A 362 -7.25 -18.68 -6.26
CA ALA A 362 -6.83 -17.89 -7.40
C ALA A 362 -5.30 -17.81 -7.60
N MET A 363 -4.48 -18.34 -6.69
CA MET A 363 -3.02 -18.38 -6.90
C MET A 363 -2.60 -19.26 -8.07
N ARG A 364 -3.42 -20.23 -8.48
CA ARG A 364 -3.19 -21.07 -9.68
C ARG A 364 -4.33 -21.03 -10.67
N ASP A 365 -5.55 -20.99 -10.17
CA ASP A 365 -6.75 -20.96 -11.01
C ASP A 365 -7.18 -19.51 -11.20
N ASN A 366 -6.56 -18.85 -12.20
CA ASN A 366 -6.79 -17.44 -12.47
C ASN A 366 -6.84 -17.16 -13.99
N PRO A 367 -7.42 -16.03 -14.38
CA PRO A 367 -7.51 -15.63 -15.78
C PRO A 367 -6.30 -14.79 -16.24
N ASP A 368 -5.10 -14.93 -15.66
CA ASP A 368 -4.00 -13.98 -15.93
C ASP A 368 -3.47 -14.06 -17.35
N GLU A 369 -3.54 -15.24 -17.97
CA GLU A 369 -3.20 -15.41 -19.39
C GLU A 369 -4.18 -14.63 -20.29
N SER A 370 -5.48 -14.91 -20.16
CA SER A 370 -6.50 -14.22 -20.97
C SER A 370 -6.62 -12.73 -20.64
N MET A 371 -6.31 -12.31 -19.40
CA MET A 371 -6.17 -10.91 -19.01
C MET A 371 -5.06 -10.23 -19.82
N ARG A 372 -3.89 -10.86 -19.96
CA ARG A 372 -2.76 -10.33 -20.74
C ARG A 372 -3.11 -10.24 -22.22
N GLU A 373 -3.72 -11.28 -22.79
CA GLU A 373 -4.19 -11.28 -24.18
C GLU A 373 -5.23 -10.17 -24.43
N ALA A 374 -6.21 -10.02 -23.54
CA ALA A 374 -7.22 -8.97 -23.64
C ALA A 374 -6.61 -7.56 -23.57
N ALA A 375 -5.65 -7.36 -22.66
CA ALA A 375 -4.94 -6.09 -22.53
C ALA A 375 -4.11 -5.78 -23.79
N GLU A 376 -3.42 -6.77 -24.35
CA GLU A 376 -2.66 -6.60 -25.60
C GLU A 376 -3.57 -6.28 -26.79
N ALA A 377 -4.68 -6.99 -26.94
CA ALA A 377 -5.65 -6.74 -28.00
C ALA A 377 -6.29 -5.34 -27.88
N ALA A 378 -6.65 -4.92 -26.67
CA ALA A 378 -7.20 -3.58 -26.42
C ALA A 378 -6.18 -2.47 -26.74
N ARG A 379 -4.91 -2.67 -26.35
CA ARG A 379 -3.82 -1.74 -26.70
C ARG A 379 -3.59 -1.67 -28.20
N ALA A 380 -3.52 -2.83 -28.87
CA ALA A 380 -3.35 -2.90 -30.31
C ALA A 380 -4.49 -2.20 -31.07
N HIS A 381 -5.74 -2.29 -30.58
CA HIS A 381 -6.85 -1.52 -31.14
C HIS A 381 -6.70 -0.01 -30.89
N ASN A 382 -6.39 0.40 -29.66
CA ASN A 382 -6.22 1.82 -29.33
C ASN A 382 -5.07 2.47 -30.11
N ASP A 383 -4.00 1.72 -30.41
CA ASP A 383 -2.89 2.17 -31.29
C ASP A 383 -3.38 2.49 -32.73
N THR A 384 -4.58 2.05 -33.14
CA THR A 384 -5.20 2.39 -34.44
C THR A 384 -6.09 3.63 -34.41
N LEU A 385 -6.42 4.15 -33.22
CA LEU A 385 -7.32 5.29 -33.07
C LEU A 385 -6.53 6.61 -33.13
N PRO A 386 -7.07 7.67 -33.78
CA PRO A 386 -6.41 8.97 -33.81
C PRO A 386 -6.19 9.57 -32.42
N ASN A 387 -4.97 10.05 -32.15
CA ASN A 387 -4.59 10.64 -30.86
C ASN A 387 -5.46 11.86 -30.49
N GLU A 388 -5.97 12.60 -31.48
CA GLU A 388 -6.86 13.76 -31.28
C GLU A 388 -8.17 13.45 -30.53
N ASN A 389 -8.56 12.17 -30.49
CA ASN A 389 -9.75 11.73 -29.75
C ASN A 389 -9.52 11.61 -28.24
N PHE A 390 -8.26 11.74 -27.78
CA PHE A 390 -7.87 11.40 -26.42
C PHE A 390 -7.08 12.51 -25.74
N TYR A 391 -7.11 12.46 -24.41
CA TYR A 391 -6.24 13.27 -23.56
C TYR A 391 -4.97 12.46 -23.25
N ILE A 392 -3.87 12.78 -23.94
CA ILE A 392 -2.58 12.07 -23.81
C ILE A 392 -1.56 13.01 -23.16
N HIS A 393 -0.72 12.48 -22.28
CA HIS A 393 0.30 13.30 -21.61
C HIS A 393 1.48 13.62 -22.53
N GLU A 394 1.98 14.85 -22.46
CA GLU A 394 3.06 15.44 -23.29
C GLU A 394 4.46 14.87 -23.04
N GLY A 395 4.60 13.85 -22.19
CA GLY A 395 5.91 13.36 -21.79
C GLY A 395 5.88 12.39 -20.63
N SER A 396 6.27 11.16 -20.89
CA SER A 396 6.77 10.23 -19.89
C SER A 396 8.28 10.13 -20.10
N PRO A 397 9.10 9.86 -19.07
CA PRO A 397 10.44 9.34 -19.31
C PRO A 397 10.31 8.16 -20.28
N LEU A 398 10.88 8.28 -21.47
CA LEU A 398 11.01 7.14 -22.37
C LEU A 398 11.97 6.19 -21.67
N GLY A 399 11.48 5.01 -21.26
CA GLY A 399 12.39 3.95 -20.85
C GLY A 399 13.38 3.74 -21.98
N ARG A 400 14.68 3.84 -21.69
CA ARG A 400 15.72 3.42 -22.63
C ARG A 400 15.33 2.01 -23.09
N ASP A 401 15.28 1.82 -24.40
CA ASP A 401 14.85 0.61 -25.12
C ASP A 401 13.37 0.45 -25.50
N ALA A 402 12.47 1.39 -25.18
CA ALA A 402 11.07 1.24 -25.61
C ALA A 402 10.86 1.35 -27.14
N GLY A 403 11.81 1.93 -27.88
CA GLY A 403 11.82 2.00 -29.36
C GLY A 403 10.61 2.67 -30.02
N LYS A 404 9.65 3.17 -29.24
CA LYS A 404 8.42 3.82 -29.70
C LYS A 404 8.53 5.31 -29.44
N GLU A 405 8.76 6.08 -30.50
CA GLU A 405 8.42 7.51 -30.48
C GLU A 405 6.91 7.63 -30.42
N LEU A 406 6.40 8.36 -29.44
CA LEU A 406 4.96 8.67 -29.35
C LEU A 406 4.65 9.76 -30.38
N PRO A 407 3.74 9.54 -31.34
CA PRO A 407 3.30 10.58 -32.26
C PRO A 407 2.64 11.71 -31.46
N GLN A 408 3.33 12.86 -31.33
CA GLN A 408 2.83 14.01 -30.57
C GLN A 408 1.79 14.83 -31.35
N GLU A 409 1.59 14.52 -32.64
CA GLU A 409 0.63 15.18 -33.51
C GLU A 409 -0.78 15.08 -32.91
N HIS A 410 -1.44 16.24 -32.75
CA HIS A 410 -2.80 16.38 -32.24
C HIS A 410 -3.04 16.01 -30.77
N ILE A 411 -1.99 15.81 -29.95
CA ILE A 411 -2.16 15.72 -28.50
C ILE A 411 -2.50 17.13 -27.96
N PRO A 412 -3.69 17.35 -27.37
CA PRO A 412 -4.04 18.64 -26.78
C PRO A 412 -2.99 19.03 -25.75
N GLN A 413 -2.39 20.21 -25.95
CA GLN A 413 -1.42 20.73 -25.00
C GLN A 413 -2.14 21.13 -23.71
N PHE A 414 -1.55 20.88 -22.55
CA PHE A 414 -2.05 21.36 -21.27
C PHE A 414 -2.13 22.89 -21.34
N ASP A 415 -3.30 23.45 -21.07
CA ASP A 415 -3.46 24.90 -20.93
C ASP A 415 -2.62 25.40 -19.74
N GLY A 416 -1.52 26.06 -20.09
CA GLY A 416 -0.52 26.65 -19.22
C GLY A 416 0.58 27.22 -20.11
N GLU A 417 0.28 28.37 -20.72
CA GLU A 417 1.06 29.09 -21.74
C GLU A 417 2.45 28.52 -22.07
N GLY A 418 2.53 27.80 -23.19
CA GLY A 418 3.64 27.89 -24.15
C GLY A 418 4.93 27.14 -23.82
N ASN A 419 5.22 26.15 -24.67
CA ASN A 419 6.51 25.48 -24.88
C ASN A 419 7.05 24.65 -23.70
N ASP A 420 7.22 23.36 -23.98
CA ASP A 420 8.03 22.46 -23.19
C ASP A 420 9.50 22.93 -23.22
N PRO A 421 10.10 23.34 -22.08
CA PRO A 421 11.50 23.76 -22.06
C PRO A 421 12.48 22.61 -22.35
N ARG A 422 12.03 21.33 -22.42
CA ARG A 422 12.85 20.23 -22.97
C ARG A 422 13.19 20.44 -24.45
N GLU A 423 12.46 21.29 -25.17
CA GLU A 423 12.81 21.68 -26.54
C GLU A 423 13.97 22.68 -26.64
N VAL A 424 14.39 23.29 -25.51
CA VAL A 424 15.49 24.25 -25.49
C VAL A 424 16.74 23.61 -24.87
N ASN A 425 17.60 23.06 -25.74
CA ASN A 425 19.01 22.75 -25.48
C ASN A 425 19.32 21.93 -24.21
N ARG A 426 18.93 20.65 -24.17
CA ARG A 426 19.68 19.63 -23.42
C ARG A 426 20.32 18.64 -24.37
N ALA A 427 21.62 18.41 -24.21
CA ALA A 427 22.29 17.30 -24.88
C ALA A 427 21.62 15.98 -24.43
N PRO A 428 21.32 15.03 -25.34
CA PRO A 428 20.74 13.76 -24.96
C PRO A 428 21.70 13.00 -24.01
N GLY A 429 21.29 12.74 -22.77
CA GLY A 429 22.08 11.86 -21.88
C GLY A 429 22.03 12.08 -20.37
N GLU A 430 21.60 13.23 -19.85
CA GLU A 430 21.64 13.48 -18.39
C GLU A 430 20.27 13.33 -17.72
N THR A 431 19.88 12.08 -17.48
CA THR A 431 18.96 11.73 -16.39
C THR A 431 19.61 10.58 -15.62
N TYR A 432 19.84 10.78 -14.32
CA TYR A 432 20.43 9.76 -13.46
C TYR A 432 19.44 8.59 -13.33
N ASP A 433 19.91 7.40 -13.74
CA ASP A 433 19.20 6.14 -13.58
C ASP A 433 18.99 5.87 -12.08
N LEU A 434 17.74 5.59 -11.68
CA LEU A 434 17.43 5.01 -10.39
C LEU A 434 17.26 3.52 -10.63
N ASP A 435 18.30 2.75 -10.36
CA ASP A 435 18.22 1.29 -10.36
C ASP A 435 17.40 0.84 -9.16
N VAL A 436 16.32 0.10 -9.40
CA VAL A 436 15.37 -0.35 -8.38
C VAL A 436 16.05 -1.33 -7.39
N GLU A 437 17.13 -1.98 -7.81
CA GLU A 437 17.94 -2.87 -6.98
C GLU A 437 18.80 -2.08 -5.96
N ASP A 438 19.41 -0.96 -6.37
CA ASP A 438 20.17 -0.07 -5.47
C ASP A 438 19.26 0.56 -4.39
N VAL A 439 17.98 0.80 -4.72
CA VAL A 439 16.98 1.30 -3.77
C VAL A 439 16.76 0.32 -2.61
N ALA A 440 16.78 -0.99 -2.88
CA ALA A 440 16.46 -2.00 -1.88
C ALA A 440 17.58 -2.23 -0.86
N ASP A 441 18.83 -1.90 -1.20
CA ASP A 441 20.00 -2.06 -0.32
C ASP A 441 20.24 -0.83 0.57
N GLU A 442 20.08 0.40 0.05
CA GLU A 442 20.14 1.64 0.86
C GLU A 442 19.06 1.72 1.97
N MET A 443 17.96 0.96 1.80
CA MET A 443 16.83 0.88 2.74
C MET A 443 17.13 0.08 4.02
N THR A 444 18.24 -0.65 4.11
CA THR A 444 18.48 -1.63 5.20
C THR A 444 19.41 -1.15 6.33
N GLU A 445 20.07 0.01 6.18
CA GLU A 445 20.94 0.54 7.24
C GLU A 445 20.13 1.31 8.33
N PRO A 446 20.22 0.92 9.62
CA PRO A 446 19.55 1.63 10.72
C PRO A 446 20.05 3.08 10.82
N THR A 447 19.14 4.01 11.09
CA THR A 447 19.48 5.44 11.26
C THR A 447 19.71 5.77 12.72
N GLU A 448 20.75 6.56 13.00
CA GLU A 448 20.79 7.41 14.19
C GLU A 448 19.79 8.55 13.98
N ARG A 449 18.92 8.77 14.98
CA ARG A 449 17.85 9.77 14.96
C ARG A 449 18.46 11.17 14.80
N GLY A 450 17.94 11.98 13.88
CA GLY A 450 18.24 13.40 13.83
C GLY A 450 17.41 14.16 14.88
N ASP A 451 18.08 14.97 15.70
CA ASP A 451 17.57 15.64 16.91
C ASP A 451 16.62 16.83 16.63
N GLY A 452 15.72 16.69 15.65
CA GLY A 452 14.91 17.78 15.11
C GLY A 452 13.51 17.97 15.69
N VAL A 453 13.17 17.35 16.83
CA VAL A 453 11.87 17.60 17.49
C VAL A 453 11.97 18.92 18.26
N PRO A 454 11.14 19.94 17.97
CA PRO A 454 11.07 21.12 18.81
C PRO A 454 10.60 20.70 20.22
N GLU A 455 11.35 21.08 21.26
CA GLU A 455 10.94 20.90 22.65
C GLU A 455 9.54 21.48 22.86
N GLU A 456 8.66 20.72 23.52
CA GLU A 456 7.33 21.18 23.92
C GLU A 456 7.44 22.48 24.74
N PRO A 457 6.60 23.49 24.50
CA PRO A 457 6.61 24.69 25.32
C PRO A 457 6.22 24.31 26.75
N THR A 458 7.13 24.59 27.69
CA THR A 458 6.94 24.40 29.13
C THR A 458 5.71 25.19 29.58
N PRO A 459 4.82 24.63 30.43
CA PRO A 459 3.68 25.38 30.93
C PRO A 459 4.21 26.54 31.78
N ALA A 460 3.78 27.76 31.47
CA ALA A 460 4.10 28.94 32.27
C ALA A 460 3.66 28.70 33.72
N SER A 461 4.64 28.73 34.62
CA SER A 461 4.40 28.71 36.06
C SER A 461 3.70 30.02 36.44
N ASP A 462 2.50 29.91 37.01
CA ASP A 462 1.86 30.98 37.76
C ASP A 462 2.81 31.47 38.87
N SER A 463 3.38 32.65 38.69
CA SER A 463 3.97 33.42 39.78
C SER A 463 2.88 34.30 40.37
N GLU A 464 2.40 33.90 41.55
CA GLU A 464 1.84 34.80 42.54
C GLU A 464 2.84 35.94 42.81
N GLU A 465 2.39 37.19 42.76
CA GLU A 465 2.78 38.20 43.75
C GLU A 465 1.80 39.40 43.73
N SER A 466 1.17 39.58 44.89
CA SER A 466 0.64 40.81 45.54
C SER A 466 0.21 42.03 44.71
#